data_AF-A0A2J0MYQ8-F1
#
_entry.id   AF-A0A2J0MYQ8-F1
#
_cell.length_a   1.000
_cell.length_b   1.000
_cell.length_c   1.000
_cell.angle_alpha   90.00
_cell.angle_beta   90.00
_cell.angle_gamma   90.00
#
_symmetry.space_group_name_H-M   'P 1'
#
loop_
_entity.id
_entity.type
_entity.pdbx_description
1 polymer ?
#
loop_
_entity_poly.entity_id
_entity_poly.type
_entity_poly.pdbx_seq_one_letter_code
_entity_poly.pdbx_strand_id
1 'polypeptide(L)'
;IIDAKRGQVYAAIYRRKAGRVKRLSDYMLLPVAELLKKIKREPVFLGDGVSLYRENILSADKKAIFLEEKYWYPEAGNIIRLGFSRIKKAKKPGLDKLTPLYLYPDDCQVRKP
;
A
#
# COMPACT_ATOMS: atom_id res chain seq x y z
N ILE A 1 3.27 -1.28 -3.58
CA ILE A 1 3.22 -2.71 -3.24
C ILE A 1 4.42 -3.01 -2.38
N ILE A 2 4.22 -3.71 -1.28
CA ILE A 2 5.31 -4.09 -0.37
C ILE A 2 5.39 -5.61 -0.37
N ASP A 3 6.59 -6.17 -0.46
CA ASP A 3 6.78 -7.63 -0.43
C ASP A 3 6.36 -8.20 0.94
N ALA A 4 5.34 -9.05 0.94
CA ALA A 4 4.87 -9.75 2.14
C ALA A 4 5.42 -11.18 2.25
N LYS A 5 6.37 -11.55 1.38
CA LYS A 5 6.93 -12.91 1.22
C LYS A 5 5.88 -13.93 0.76
N ARG A 6 6.34 -15.15 0.45
CA ARG A 6 5.48 -16.29 0.05
C ARG A 6 4.50 -15.97 -1.09
N GLY A 7 4.92 -15.17 -2.07
CA GLY A 7 4.09 -14.77 -3.20
C GLY A 7 2.98 -13.75 -2.89
N GLN A 8 2.99 -13.17 -1.67
CA GLN A 8 2.01 -12.20 -1.21
C GLN A 8 2.56 -10.78 -1.27
N VAL A 9 1.67 -9.80 -1.36
CA VAL A 9 2.02 -8.37 -1.24
C VAL A 9 1.08 -7.66 -0.28
N TYR A 10 1.65 -6.73 0.51
CA TYR A 10 0.86 -5.68 1.12
C TYR A 10 0.57 -4.60 0.08
N ALA A 11 -0.69 -4.25 -0.09
CA ALA A 11 -1.10 -3.29 -1.10
C ALA A 11 -2.30 -2.45 -0.67
N ALA A 12 -2.34 -1.23 -1.20
CA ALA A 12 -3.54 -0.40 -1.23
C ALA A 12 -3.49 0.46 -2.49
N ILE A 13 -4.66 0.71 -3.08
CA ILE A 13 -4.81 1.50 -4.30
C ILE A 13 -5.11 2.94 -3.90
N TYR A 14 -4.40 3.88 -4.52
CA TYR A 14 -4.58 5.31 -4.26
C TYR A 14 -4.83 6.06 -5.56
N ARG A 15 -5.51 7.20 -5.45
CA ARG A 15 -5.67 8.16 -6.53
C ARG A 15 -5.37 9.56 -6.05
N ARG A 16 -4.52 10.26 -6.80
CA ARG A 16 -4.25 11.68 -6.58
C ARG A 16 -5.37 12.50 -7.23
N LYS A 17 -6.01 13.40 -6.47
CA LYS A 17 -6.99 14.38 -6.98
C LYS A 17 -6.85 15.68 -6.21
N ALA A 18 -6.73 16.81 -6.91
CA ALA A 18 -6.64 18.16 -6.31
C ALA A 18 -5.56 18.25 -5.20
N GLY A 19 -4.35 17.75 -5.47
CA GLY A 19 -3.25 17.79 -4.51
C GLY A 19 -3.37 16.85 -3.30
N ARG A 20 -4.44 16.04 -3.20
CA ARG A 20 -4.65 15.05 -2.15
C ARG A 20 -4.55 13.64 -2.69
N VAL A 21 -4.09 12.72 -1.84
CA VAL A 21 -4.05 11.28 -2.13
C VAL A 21 -5.22 10.63 -1.41
N LYS A 22 -6.15 10.04 -2.17
CA LYS A 22 -7.31 9.30 -1.63
C LYS A 22 -7.08 7.80 -1.82
N ARG A 23 -7.19 7.03 -0.73
CA ARG A 23 -7.21 5.56 -0.80
C ARG A 23 -8.54 5.09 -1.41
N LEU A 24 -8.48 4.17 -2.37
CA LEU A 24 -9.61 3.63 -3.13
C LEU A 24 -9.96 2.18 -2.75
N SER A 25 -9.09 1.52 -1.99
CA SER A 25 -9.28 0.16 -1.49
C SER A 25 -9.07 0.12 0.03
N ASP A 26 -9.32 -1.04 0.61
CA ASP A 26 -8.76 -1.38 1.91
C ASP A 26 -7.25 -1.61 1.81
N TYR A 27 -6.62 -1.74 2.97
CA TYR A 27 -5.29 -2.32 3.07
C TYR A 27 -5.44 -3.83 2.90
N MET A 28 -4.65 -4.41 2.00
CA MET A 28 -4.82 -5.80 1.60
C MET A 28 -3.50 -6.55 1.74
N LEU A 29 -3.61 -7.84 2.03
CA LEU A 29 -2.55 -8.83 1.96
C LEU A 29 -3.04 -9.95 1.04
N LEU A 30 -2.52 -9.99 -0.19
CA LEU A 30 -3.04 -10.87 -1.24
C LEU A 30 -1.96 -11.26 -2.25
N PRO A 31 -2.16 -12.33 -3.05
CA PRO A 31 -1.28 -12.64 -4.16
C PRO A 31 -1.22 -11.49 -5.18
N VAL A 32 -0.05 -11.29 -5.79
CA VAL A 32 0.12 -10.22 -6.80
C VAL A 32 -0.87 -10.36 -7.96
N ALA A 33 -1.18 -11.59 -8.39
CA ALA A 33 -2.12 -11.85 -9.47
C ALA A 33 -3.53 -11.32 -9.15
N GLU A 34 -3.97 -11.49 -7.89
CA GLU A 34 -5.27 -10.98 -7.43
C GLU A 34 -5.27 -9.45 -7.30
N LEU A 35 -4.13 -8.86 -6.93
CA LEU A 35 -3.98 -7.40 -6.94
C LEU A 35 -4.12 -6.84 -8.36
N LEU A 36 -3.48 -7.46 -9.34
CA LEU A 36 -3.49 -6.99 -10.74
C LEU A 36 -4.92 -6.99 -11.33
N LYS A 37 -5.77 -7.93 -10.95
CA LYS A 37 -7.20 -7.95 -11.33
C LYS A 37 -7.99 -6.76 -10.79
N LYS A 38 -7.57 -6.17 -9.66
CA LYS A 38 -8.26 -5.05 -8.99
C LYS A 38 -7.81 -3.67 -9.51
N ILE A 39 -6.72 -3.63 -10.27
CA ILE A 39 -6.10 -2.38 -10.74
C ILE A 39 -6.71 -1.95 -12.09
N LYS A 40 -6.93 -0.64 -12.26
CA LYS A 40 -7.36 -0.05 -13.53
C LYS A 40 -6.16 0.20 -14.44
N ARG A 41 -6.39 0.34 -15.75
CA ARG A 41 -5.35 0.60 -16.75
C ARG A 41 -4.48 1.82 -16.41
N GLU A 42 -3.21 1.73 -16.78
CA GLU A 42 -2.16 2.75 -16.60
C GLU A 42 -1.84 3.08 -15.12
N PRO A 43 -1.63 2.07 -14.25
CA PRO A 43 -1.26 2.29 -12.86
C PRO A 43 0.20 2.75 -12.70
N VAL A 44 0.46 3.46 -11.61
CA VAL A 44 1.82 3.77 -11.13
C VAL A 44 2.13 2.88 -9.93
N PHE A 45 3.22 2.12 -10.01
CA PHE A 45 3.69 1.24 -8.96
C PHE A 45 4.94 1.81 -8.26
N LEU A 46 5.00 1.60 -6.95
CA LEU A 46 6.13 1.90 -6.07
C LEU A 46 6.19 0.89 -4.92
N GLY A 47 7.37 0.71 -4.35
CA GLY A 47 7.64 -0.18 -3.20
C GLY A 47 8.51 -1.38 -3.59
N ASP A 48 9.12 -2.04 -2.61
CA ASP A 48 10.09 -3.12 -2.77
C ASP A 48 9.56 -4.34 -3.55
N GLY A 49 8.25 -4.60 -3.50
CA GLY A 49 7.62 -5.65 -4.32
C GLY A 49 7.70 -5.39 -5.83
N VAL A 50 8.00 -4.17 -6.27
CA VAL A 50 8.11 -3.84 -7.70
C VAL A 50 9.25 -4.60 -8.38
N SER A 51 10.41 -4.72 -7.74
CA SER A 51 11.54 -5.45 -8.32
C SER A 51 11.21 -6.93 -8.55
N LEU A 52 10.46 -7.54 -7.64
CA LEU A 52 10.10 -8.95 -7.69
C LEU A 52 9.02 -9.27 -8.73
N TYR A 53 8.01 -8.40 -8.86
CA TYR A 53 6.83 -8.70 -9.67
C TYR A 53 6.74 -7.88 -10.96
N ARG A 54 7.83 -7.24 -11.39
CA ARG A 54 7.86 -6.36 -12.56
C ARG A 54 7.32 -7.03 -13.82
N GLU A 55 7.77 -8.26 -14.08
CA GLU A 55 7.36 -9.02 -15.28
C GLU A 55 5.89 -9.45 -15.21
N ASN A 56 5.39 -9.83 -14.02
CA ASN A 56 3.98 -10.12 -13.82
C ASN A 56 3.10 -8.88 -14.08
N ILE A 57 3.56 -7.71 -13.60
CA ILE A 57 2.87 -6.43 -13.79
C ILE A 57 2.84 -6.05 -15.27
N LEU A 58 3.97 -6.10 -15.98
CA LEU A 58 4.05 -5.77 -17.41
C LEU A 58 3.27 -6.73 -18.30
N SER A 59 3.19 -8.01 -17.90
CA SER A 59 2.37 -9.00 -18.59
C SER A 59 0.87 -8.69 -18.46
N ALA A 60 0.43 -8.16 -17.32
CA ALA A 60 -0.95 -7.76 -17.08
C ALA A 60 -1.32 -6.40 -17.69
N ASP A 61 -0.41 -5.42 -17.63
CA ASP A 61 -0.57 -4.10 -18.23
C ASP A 61 0.78 -3.57 -18.74
N LYS A 62 0.98 -3.60 -20.06
CA LYS A 62 2.19 -3.09 -20.73
C LYS A 62 2.41 -1.59 -20.53
N LYS A 63 1.39 -0.84 -20.13
CA LYS A 63 1.46 0.60 -19.86
C LYS A 63 1.69 0.92 -18.37
N ALA A 64 1.90 -0.09 -17.52
CA ALA A 64 2.24 0.14 -16.13
C ALA A 64 3.51 0.99 -16.00
N ILE A 65 3.47 1.97 -15.09
CA ILE A 65 4.59 2.86 -14.81
C ILE A 65 5.21 2.45 -13.48
N PHE A 66 6.54 2.42 -13.41
CA PHE A 66 7.29 2.11 -12.20
C PHE A 66 8.07 3.35 -11.74
N LEU A 67 7.93 3.72 -10.48
CA LEU A 67 8.75 4.79 -9.91
C LEU A 67 10.16 4.28 -9.59
N GLU A 68 11.13 5.20 -9.59
CA GLU A 68 12.50 4.94 -9.12
C GLU A 68 12.53 4.52 -7.65
N GLU A 69 13.56 3.75 -7.27
CA GLU A 69 13.70 3.16 -5.94
C GLU A 69 13.69 4.19 -4.80
N LYS A 70 14.23 5.39 -5.03
CA LYS A 70 14.19 6.50 -4.06
C LYS A 70 12.77 6.86 -3.59
N TYR A 71 11.74 6.50 -4.35
CA TYR A 71 10.33 6.74 -4.01
C TYR A 71 9.62 5.53 -3.40
N TRP A 72 10.30 4.40 -3.21
CA TRP A 72 9.66 3.15 -2.79
C TRP A 72 9.34 3.12 -1.30
N TYR A 73 10.21 3.71 -0.49
CA TYR A 73 10.13 3.61 0.96
C TYR A 73 9.38 4.80 1.57
N PRO A 74 8.65 4.59 2.68
CA PRO A 74 7.99 5.68 3.38
C PRO A 74 9.02 6.68 3.93
N GLU A 75 8.85 7.95 3.58
CA GLU A 75 9.67 9.03 4.13
C GLU A 75 8.96 9.75 5.28
N ALA A 76 9.73 10.17 6.30
CA ALA A 76 9.23 10.91 7.45
C ALA A 76 8.45 12.17 7.04
N GLY A 77 8.94 12.93 6.05
CA GLY A 77 8.26 14.13 5.57
C GLY A 77 6.86 13.85 5.01
N ASN A 78 6.70 12.74 4.28
CA ASN A 78 5.40 12.31 3.75
C ASN A 78 4.46 11.88 4.89
N ILE A 79 4.98 11.16 5.88
CA ILE A 79 4.20 10.75 7.07
C ILE A 79 3.73 11.97 7.86
N ILE A 80 4.62 12.94 8.11
CA ILE A 80 4.29 14.20 8.79
C ILE A 80 3.19 14.92 8.01
N ARG A 81 3.36 15.10 6.69
CA ARG A 81 2.36 15.78 5.85
C ARG A 81 0.97 15.12 5.91
N LEU A 82 0.91 13.79 5.92
CA LEU A 82 -0.34 13.04 6.01
C LEU A 82 -0.97 13.11 7.41
N GLY A 83 -0.16 13.08 8.46
CA GLY A 83 -0.60 13.08 9.86
C GLY A 83 -0.84 14.47 10.46
N PHE A 84 -0.24 15.53 9.90
CA PHE A 84 -0.18 16.87 10.50
C PHE A 84 -1.56 17.42 10.85
N SER A 85 -2.51 17.32 9.92
CA SER A 85 -3.87 17.79 10.14
C SER A 85 -4.61 17.03 11.26
N ARG A 86 -4.31 15.74 11.45
CA ARG A 86 -4.90 14.91 12.50
C ARG A 86 -4.32 15.28 13.86
N ILE A 87 -3.00 15.44 13.94
CA ILE A 87 -2.30 15.83 15.19
C ILE A 87 -2.78 17.21 15.63
N LYS A 88 -2.84 18.19 14.72
CA LYS A 88 -3.33 19.55 15.03
C LYS A 88 -4.76 19.56 15.58
N LYS A 89 -5.63 18.68 15.08
CA LYS A 89 -7.01 18.53 15.57
C LYS A 89 -7.10 17.78 16.89
N ALA A 90 -6.24 16.78 17.12
CA ALA A 90 -6.32 15.89 18.27
C ALA A 90 -5.98 16.58 19.61
N LYS A 91 -5.23 17.70 19.61
CA LYS A 91 -4.74 18.46 20.79
C LYS A 91 -3.88 17.68 21.80
N LYS A 92 -4.24 16.43 22.15
CA LYS A 92 -3.46 15.41 22.85
C LYS A 92 -3.68 14.05 22.17
N PRO A 93 -2.75 13.58 21.33
CA PRO A 93 -2.83 12.21 20.82
C PRO A 93 -2.60 11.23 21.97
N GLY A 94 -3.54 10.31 22.20
CA GLY A 94 -3.35 9.20 23.14
C GLY A 94 -2.32 8.23 22.57
N LEU A 95 -1.09 8.31 23.06
CA LEU A 95 0.04 7.48 22.61
C LEU A 95 -0.23 5.98 22.85
N ASP A 96 -0.98 5.68 23.90
CA ASP A 96 -1.49 4.36 24.28
C ASP A 96 -2.41 3.73 23.22
N LYS A 97 -3.00 4.54 22.32
CA LYS A 97 -3.93 4.09 21.28
C LYS A 97 -3.22 3.74 19.95
N LEU A 98 -1.90 3.89 19.88
CA LEU A 98 -1.14 3.54 18.67
C LEU A 98 -0.97 2.04 18.59
N THR A 99 -1.84 1.40 17.82
CA THR A 99 -1.79 -0.05 17.57
C THR A 99 -1.26 -0.34 16.16
N PRO A 100 -0.47 -1.42 15.97
CA PRO A 100 -0.12 -1.90 14.64
C PRO A 100 -1.36 -2.24 13.82
N LEU A 101 -1.25 -2.05 12.50
CA LEU A 101 -2.26 -2.55 11.56
C LEU A 101 -1.93 -4.00 11.24
N TYR A 102 -2.72 -4.93 11.78
CA TYR A 102 -2.62 -6.35 11.44
C TYR A 102 -3.49 -6.66 10.23
N LEU A 103 -2.88 -7.22 9.19
CA LEU A 103 -3.56 -7.74 8.01
C LEU A 103 -3.39 -9.26 8.02
N TYR A 104 -4.51 -9.97 7.91
CA TYR A 104 -4.53 -11.42 7.83
C TYR A 104 -4.73 -11.83 6.37
N PRO A 105 -3.99 -12.82 5.86
CA PRO A 105 -4.36 -13.48 4.62
C PRO A 105 -5.77 -14.05 4.76
N ASP A 106 -6.56 -14.02 3.68
CA ASP A 106 -7.87 -14.68 3.67
C ASP A 106 -7.74 -16.20 4.00
N ASP A 107 -6.58 -16.80 3.71
CA ASP A 107 -6.26 -18.20 3.97
C ASP A 107 -5.77 -18.48 5.41
N CYS A 108 -5.58 -17.45 6.25
CA CYS A 108 -5.14 -17.64 7.63
C CYS A 108 -6.31 -17.96 8.56
N GLN A 109 -6.46 -19.25 8.87
CA GLN A 109 -7.28 -19.75 9.98
C GLN A 109 -6.64 -19.41 11.33
N VAL A 110 -6.61 -18.14 11.73
CA VAL A 110 -6.39 -17.82 13.15
C VAL A 110 -7.74 -18.00 13.84
N ARG A 111 -7.97 -19.19 14.42
CA ARG A 111 -9.05 -19.36 15.39
C ARG A 111 -8.74 -18.42 16.55
N LYS A 112 -9.63 -17.45 16.82
CA LYS A 112 -9.57 -16.67 18.05
C LYS A 112 -9.56 -17.65 19.23
N PRO A 113 -8.74 -17.44 20.27
CA PRO A 113 -8.88 -18.17 21.51
C PRO A 113 -10.25 -17.92 22.15
#